data_AF-A0A0Q9SA71-F1
#
_entry.id   AF-A0A0Q9SA71-F1
#
_cell.length_a   1.000
_cell.length_b   1.000
_cell.length_c   1.000
_cell.angle_alpha   90.00
_cell.angle_beta   90.00
_cell.angle_gamma   90.00
#
_symmetry.space_group_name_H-M   'P 1'
#
loop_
_entity.id
_entity.type
_entity.pdbx_description
1 polymer ?
#
loop_
_entity_poly.entity_id
_entity_poly.type
_entity_poly.pdbx_seq_one_letter_code
_entity_poly.pdbx_strand_id
1 'polypeptide(L)'
;MGRKAKGDRHTIFTSMPTEAAQIVKAEASKLGCYIGDYIGWVVCDHFNVPAEVPLGEVTDHPEPAPTADGRVKYRAMIPREAADRVIPEAERRGNSLGDYVAKILCDRFGVPFEPRVKKKALRAWQMAGEAREQLPMTG
;
A
#
# COMPACT_ATOMS: atom_id res chain seq x y z
N MET A 1 -6.86 -16.57 -25.61
CA MET A 1 -6.63 -16.12 -24.22
C MET A 1 -5.77 -14.87 -24.23
N GLY A 2 -6.39 -13.70 -24.06
CA GLY A 2 -5.70 -12.42 -24.19
C GLY A 2 -4.80 -12.13 -22.99
N ARG A 3 -3.48 -12.01 -23.23
CA ARG A 3 -2.56 -11.38 -22.29
C ARG A 3 -3.09 -9.98 -21.96
N LYS A 4 -3.56 -9.73 -20.74
CA LYS A 4 -3.93 -8.38 -20.30
C LYS A 4 -2.71 -7.47 -20.49
N ALA A 5 -2.90 -6.40 -21.25
CA ALA A 5 -1.83 -5.55 -21.74
C ALA A 5 -0.95 -5.01 -20.59
N LYS A 6 0.34 -4.91 -20.87
CA LYS A 6 1.41 -4.36 -20.01
C LYS A 6 1.13 -2.91 -19.54
N GLY A 7 0.07 -2.26 -20.03
CA GLY A 7 -0.33 -0.88 -19.71
C GLY A 7 -1.34 -0.71 -18.57
N ASP A 8 -1.87 -1.79 -17.99
CA ASP A 8 -2.93 -1.73 -16.96
C ASP A 8 -2.43 -1.99 -15.53
N ARG A 9 -1.14 -1.75 -15.29
CA ARG A 9 -0.52 -1.96 -13.96
C ARG A 9 0.08 -0.67 -13.45
N HIS A 10 -0.27 -0.31 -12.21
CA HIS A 10 0.27 0.84 -11.52
C HIS A 10 1.47 0.40 -10.66
N THR A 11 2.63 1.03 -10.87
CA THR A 11 3.81 0.77 -10.03
C THR A 11 3.68 1.55 -8.73
N ILE A 12 3.80 0.84 -7.62
CA ILE A 12 3.83 1.43 -6.29
C ILE A 12 5.15 1.13 -5.59
N PHE A 13 5.57 2.06 -4.75
CA PHE A 13 6.69 1.85 -3.82
C PHE A 13 6.13 1.92 -2.41
N THR A 14 6.29 0.84 -1.66
CA THR A 14 5.85 0.74 -0.26
C THR A 14 7.07 0.61 0.65
N SER A 15 7.02 1.27 1.81
CA SER A 15 8.05 1.21 2.83
C SER A 15 7.42 0.76 4.14
N MET A 16 7.75 -0.45 4.60
CA MET A 16 7.14 -1.08 5.77
C MET A 16 8.19 -1.43 6.84
N PRO A 17 7.78 -1.69 8.09
CA PRO A 17 8.68 -2.18 9.13
C PRO A 17 9.36 -3.49 8.73
N THR A 18 10.57 -3.72 9.24
CA THR A 18 11.34 -4.95 8.96
C THR A 18 10.57 -6.21 9.32
N GLU A 19 9.81 -6.21 10.42
CA GLU A 19 8.99 -7.35 10.84
C GLU A 19 7.96 -7.74 9.77
N ALA A 20 7.14 -6.78 9.31
CA ALA A 20 6.19 -7.00 8.23
C ALA A 20 6.89 -7.43 6.93
N ALA A 21 8.05 -6.85 6.63
CA ALA A 21 8.85 -7.21 5.46
C ALA A 21 9.33 -8.67 5.47
N GLN A 22 9.75 -9.18 6.65
CA GLN A 22 10.16 -10.59 6.79
C GLN A 22 8.98 -11.53 6.60
N ILE A 23 7.80 -11.20 7.13
CA ILE A 23 6.58 -12.00 6.93
C ILE A 23 6.18 -12.01 5.46
N VAL A 24 6.18 -10.85 4.80
CA VAL A 24 5.92 -10.73 3.35
C VAL A 24 6.89 -11.59 2.54
N LYS A 25 8.19 -11.55 2.87
CA LYS A 25 9.20 -12.38 2.21
C LYS A 25 8.90 -13.87 2.41
N ALA A 26 8.58 -14.29 3.63
CA ALA A 26 8.27 -15.68 3.93
C ALA A 26 7.03 -16.18 3.17
N GLU A 27 5.95 -15.39 3.12
CA GLU A 27 4.73 -15.73 2.38
C GLU A 27 4.97 -15.76 0.86
N ALA A 28 5.70 -14.79 0.31
CA ALA A 28 6.07 -14.77 -1.10
C ALA A 28 6.92 -16.00 -1.48
N SER A 29 7.88 -16.37 -0.63
CA SER A 29 8.71 -17.57 -0.84
C SER A 29 7.89 -18.87 -0.75
N LYS A 30 6.92 -18.97 0.17
CA LYS A 30 6.02 -20.14 0.26
C LYS A 30 5.19 -20.34 -1.00
N LEU A 31 4.75 -19.23 -1.62
CA LEU A 31 3.99 -19.24 -2.88
C LEU A 31 4.89 -19.33 -4.12
N GLY A 32 6.22 -19.22 -3.95
CA GLY A 32 7.19 -19.19 -5.03
C GLY A 32 7.00 -17.97 -5.95
N CYS A 33 6.59 -16.82 -5.44
CA CYS A 33 6.32 -15.64 -6.25
C CYS A 33 7.16 -14.42 -5.82
N TYR A 34 7.29 -13.44 -6.71
CA TYR A 34 8.00 -12.22 -6.36
C TYR A 34 7.27 -11.46 -5.26
N ILE A 35 8.02 -10.90 -4.30
CA ILE A 35 7.49 -10.05 -3.23
C ILE A 35 6.57 -8.95 -3.76
N GLY A 36 6.93 -8.33 -4.89
CA GLY A 36 6.11 -7.30 -5.52
C GLY A 36 4.76 -7.79 -6.04
N ASP A 37 4.68 -9.05 -6.51
CA ASP A 37 3.44 -9.67 -6.96
C ASP A 37 2.57 -10.08 -5.76
N TYR A 38 3.18 -10.62 -4.70
CA TYR A 38 2.48 -10.92 -3.45
C TYR A 38 1.85 -9.67 -2.83
N ILE A 39 2.62 -8.57 -2.71
CA ILE A 39 2.08 -7.29 -2.24
C ILE A 39 0.91 -6.84 -3.12
N GLY A 40 1.05 -6.97 -4.44
CA GLY A 40 -0.01 -6.59 -5.36
C GLY A 40 -1.29 -7.41 -5.18
N TRP A 41 -1.14 -8.71 -4.94
CA TRP A 41 -2.24 -9.62 -4.63
C TRP A 41 -2.92 -9.30 -3.30
N VAL A 42 -2.16 -9.03 -2.24
CA VAL A 42 -2.74 -8.62 -0.94
C VAL A 42 -3.56 -7.33 -1.06
N VAL A 43 -3.11 -6.37 -1.87
CA VAL A 43 -3.88 -5.15 -2.13
C VAL A 43 -5.18 -5.48 -2.87
N CYS A 44 -5.15 -6.39 -3.84
CA CYS A 44 -6.37 -6.82 -4.55
C CYS A 44 -7.35 -7.51 -3.59
N ASP A 45 -6.86 -8.43 -2.77
CA ASP A 45 -7.63 -9.16 -1.75
C ASP A 45 -8.30 -8.18 -0.76
N HIS A 46 -7.56 -7.18 -0.27
CA HIS A 46 -8.09 -6.15 0.62
C HIS A 46 -9.28 -5.37 0.02
N PHE A 47 -9.26 -5.13 -1.29
CA PHE A 47 -10.33 -4.41 -1.99
C PHE A 47 -11.37 -5.32 -2.64
N ASN A 48 -11.35 -6.64 -2.40
CA ASN A 48 -12.19 -7.62 -3.10
C ASN A 48 -12.12 -7.47 -4.63
N VAL A 49 -10.93 -7.16 -5.16
CA VAL A 49 -10.67 -7.14 -6.60
C VAL A 49 -10.26 -8.54 -7.03
N PRO A 50 -10.92 -9.15 -8.03
CA PRO A 50 -10.57 -10.50 -8.47
C PRO A 50 -9.13 -10.51 -9.04
N ALA A 51 -8.24 -11.17 -8.32
CA ALA A 51 -6.85 -11.37 -8.71
C ALA A 51 -6.45 -12.82 -8.46
N GLU A 52 -5.75 -13.43 -9.42
CA GLU A 52 -5.18 -14.76 -9.25
C GLU A 52 -4.06 -14.70 -8.21
N VAL A 53 -3.98 -15.74 -7.37
CA VAL A 53 -2.87 -15.90 -6.42
C VAL A 53 -1.58 -16.00 -7.25
N PRO A 54 -0.56 -15.16 -6.96
CA PRO A 54 0.70 -15.23 -7.67
C PRO A 54 1.42 -16.50 -7.20
N LEU A 55 1.32 -17.56 -8.00
CA LEU A 55 2.03 -18.82 -7.82
C LEU A 55 3.15 -18.90 -8.85
N GLY A 56 4.33 -19.39 -8.45
CA GLY A 56 5.47 -19.53 -9.36
C GLY A 56 6.61 -20.35 -8.79
N GLU A 57 7.77 -20.29 -9.45
CA GLU A 57 9.03 -20.94 -9.03
C GLU A 57 10.12 -19.90 -8.68
N VAL A 58 9.72 -18.77 -8.10
CA VAL A 58 10.64 -17.72 -7.67
C VAL A 58 11.17 -18.07 -6.29
N THR A 59 12.43 -18.49 -6.24
CA THR A 59 13.17 -18.76 -4.99
C THR A 59 14.15 -17.64 -4.63
N ASP A 60 14.51 -16.80 -5.60
CA ASP A 60 15.41 -15.66 -5.40
C ASP A 60 14.58 -14.39 -5.18
N HIS A 61 14.74 -13.81 -3.99
CA HIS A 61 14.20 -12.49 -3.67
C HIS A 61 15.36 -11.55 -3.40
N PRO A 62 15.50 -10.45 -4.16
CA PRO A 62 16.54 -9.48 -3.91
C PRO A 62 16.42 -8.98 -2.47
N GLU A 63 17.57 -8.87 -1.79
CA GLU A 63 17.57 -8.41 -0.42
C GLU A 63 16.95 -7.01 -0.33
N PRO A 64 16.10 -6.78 0.68
CA PRO A 64 15.45 -5.51 0.85
C PRO A 64 16.47 -4.39 1.02
N ALA A 65 16.34 -3.31 0.24
CA ALA A 65 17.14 -2.12 0.47
C ALA A 65 16.68 -1.47 1.78
N PRO A 66 17.51 -1.45 2.84
CA PRO A 66 17.15 -0.75 4.06
C PRO A 66 17.08 0.74 3.77
N THR A 67 16.06 1.39 4.32
CA THR A 67 15.96 2.86 4.30
C THR A 67 16.51 3.42 5.60
N ALA A 68 16.95 4.69 5.58
CA ALA A 68 17.49 5.37 6.75
C ALA A 68 16.55 5.39 7.97
N ASP A 69 15.25 5.18 7.74
CA ASP A 69 14.20 5.18 8.77
C ASP A 69 13.98 3.79 9.41
N GLY A 70 14.85 2.80 9.15
CA GLY A 70 14.67 1.42 9.63
C GLY A 70 13.52 0.67 8.96
N ARG A 71 12.99 1.23 7.86
CA ARG A 71 11.95 0.60 7.02
C ARG A 71 12.58 -0.06 5.81
N VAL A 72 11.87 -1.03 5.27
CA VAL A 72 12.24 -1.75 4.05
C VAL A 72 11.39 -1.27 2.89
N LYS A 73 12.03 -0.88 1.79
CA LYS A 73 11.34 -0.43 0.58
C LYS A 73 11.18 -1.56 -0.43
N TYR A 74 9.95 -1.78 -0.89
CA TYR A 74 9.63 -2.70 -1.97
C TYR A 74 8.94 -1.99 -3.14
N ARG A 75 9.16 -2.52 -4.34
CA ARG A 75 8.42 -2.18 -5.54
C ARG A 75 7.36 -3.26 -5.78
N ALA A 76 6.12 -2.83 -5.96
CA ALA A 76 5.03 -3.73 -6.33
C ALA A 76 4.28 -3.18 -7.55
N MET A 77 3.63 -4.07 -8.29
CA MET A 77 2.76 -3.70 -9.40
C MET A 77 1.35 -4.18 -9.10
N ILE A 78 0.41 -3.26 -9.03
CA ILE A 78 -1.00 -3.58 -8.82
C ILE A 78 -1.79 -3.38 -10.11
N PRO A 79 -2.83 -4.19 -10.38
CA PRO A 79 -3.79 -3.92 -11.44
C PRO A 79 -4.41 -2.52 -11.27
N ARG A 80 -4.73 -1.88 -12.39
CA ARG A 80 -5.33 -0.54 -12.39
C ARG A 80 -6.63 -0.47 -11.59
N GLU A 81 -7.46 -1.50 -11.64
CA GLU A 81 -8.70 -1.56 -10.85
C GLU A 81 -8.44 -1.46 -9.34
N ALA A 82 -7.38 -2.12 -8.83
CA ALA A 82 -6.98 -1.98 -7.45
C ALA A 82 -6.35 -0.60 -7.19
N ALA A 83 -5.58 -0.07 -8.15
CA ALA A 83 -4.99 1.27 -8.10
C ALA A 83 -6.07 2.37 -7.95
N ASP A 84 -7.13 2.28 -8.74
CA ASP A 84 -8.26 3.23 -8.75
C ASP A 84 -9.05 3.22 -7.44
N ARG A 85 -8.91 2.19 -6.59
CA ARG A 85 -9.48 2.13 -5.24
C ARG A 85 -8.51 2.60 -4.16
N VAL A 86 -7.24 2.15 -4.22
CA VAL A 86 -6.24 2.44 -3.18
C VAL A 86 -5.76 3.89 -3.21
N ILE A 87 -5.65 4.51 -4.39
CA ILE A 87 -5.20 5.90 -4.54
C ILE A 87 -6.16 6.87 -3.84
N PRO A 88 -7.46 6.91 -4.17
CA PRO A 88 -8.38 7.84 -3.52
C PRO A 88 -8.55 7.55 -2.02
N GLU A 89 -8.45 6.29 -1.60
CA GLU A 89 -8.50 5.94 -0.18
C GLU A 89 -7.28 6.46 0.59
N ALA A 90 -6.08 6.33 0.02
CA ALA A 90 -4.86 6.91 0.59
C ALA A 90 -4.93 8.44 0.66
N GLU A 91 -5.46 9.08 -0.38
CA GLU A 91 -5.64 10.54 -0.42
C GLU A 91 -6.69 11.02 0.60
N ARG A 92 -7.83 10.33 0.71
CA ARG A 92 -8.88 10.64 1.70
C ARG A 92 -8.34 10.60 3.12
N ARG A 93 -7.43 9.66 3.41
CA ARG A 93 -6.76 9.52 4.71
C ARG A 93 -5.53 10.41 4.85
N GLY A 94 -5.20 11.22 3.84
CA GLY A 94 -4.04 12.11 3.87
C GLY A 94 -2.69 11.42 3.84
N ASN A 95 -2.65 10.12 3.51
CA ASN A 95 -1.45 9.29 3.57
C ASN A 95 -0.69 9.28 2.24
N SER A 96 0.57 8.82 2.28
CA SER A 96 1.23 8.39 1.05
C SER A 96 0.68 7.04 0.60
N LEU A 97 0.63 6.79 -0.71
CA LEU A 97 0.19 5.51 -1.25
C LEU A 97 1.03 4.34 -0.70
N GLY A 98 2.34 4.56 -0.59
CA GLY A 98 3.27 3.58 0.00
C GLY A 98 2.99 3.29 1.46
N ASP A 99 2.76 4.31 2.29
CA ASP A 99 2.41 4.11 3.70
C ASP A 99 1.04 3.44 3.85
N TYR A 100 0.07 3.77 3.00
CA TYR A 100 -1.25 3.13 3.08
C TYR A 100 -1.19 1.63 2.70
N VAL A 101 -0.41 1.29 1.68
CA VAL A 101 -0.17 -0.13 1.32
C VAL A 101 0.61 -0.85 2.43
N ALA A 102 1.61 -0.18 3.04
CA ALA A 102 2.30 -0.72 4.21
C ALA A 102 1.31 -0.98 5.36
N LYS A 103 0.35 -0.08 5.59
CA LYS A 103 -0.72 -0.29 6.57
C LYS A 103 -1.57 -1.52 6.25
N ILE A 104 -2.02 -1.69 5.01
CA ILE A 104 -2.80 -2.88 4.60
C ILE A 104 -2.05 -4.18 4.92
N LEU A 105 -0.76 -4.22 4.61
CA LEU A 105 0.10 -5.37 4.90
C LEU A 105 0.25 -5.59 6.40
N CYS A 106 0.56 -4.53 7.16
CA CYS A 106 0.74 -4.61 8.60
C CYS A 106 -0.54 -5.04 9.31
N ASP A 107 -1.70 -4.49 8.93
CA ASP A 107 -3.01 -4.86 9.46
C ASP A 107 -3.32 -6.35 9.19
N ARG A 108 -2.95 -6.88 8.01
CA ARG A 108 -3.09 -8.31 7.69
C ARG A 108 -2.26 -9.21 8.60
N PHE A 109 -1.06 -8.76 8.97
CA PHE A 109 -0.13 -9.55 9.81
C PHE A 109 -0.24 -9.25 11.30
N GLY A 110 -1.10 -8.30 11.71
CA GLY A 110 -1.19 -7.87 13.11
C GLY A 110 0.02 -7.06 13.59
N VAL A 111 0.82 -6.51 12.68
CA VAL A 111 2.00 -5.69 13.02
C VAL A 111 1.54 -4.25 13.28
N PRO A 112 1.88 -3.62 14.42
CA PRO A 112 1.50 -2.25 14.69
C PRO A 112 2.24 -1.29 13.75
N PHE A 113 1.48 -0.60 12.90
CA PHE A 113 2.02 0.39 11.98
C PHE A 113 1.04 1.54 11.75
N GLU A 114 1.51 2.76 12.02
CA GLU A 114 0.77 3.97 11.69
C GLU A 114 1.36 4.67 10.44
N PRO A 115 0.54 4.86 9.39
CA PRO A 115 0.97 5.58 8.20
C PRO A 115 1.18 7.06 8.52
N ARG A 116 2.20 7.66 7.91
CA ARG A 116 2.49 9.08 8.09
C ARG A 116 1.46 9.91 7.29
N VAL A 117 0.74 10.79 7.99
CA VAL A 117 -0.14 11.77 7.36
C VAL A 117 0.70 12.90 6.76
N LYS A 118 0.45 13.25 5.49
CA LYS A 118 1.15 14.35 4.82
C LYS A 118 0.82 15.67 5.52
N LYS A 119 1.84 16.51 5.76
CA LYS A 119 1.67 17.89 6.30
C LYS A 119 0.60 18.70 5.54
N LYS A 120 0.49 18.51 4.22
CA LYS A 120 -0.55 19.15 3.39
C LYS A 120 -1.96 18.73 3.79
N ALA A 121 -2.18 17.44 4.06
CA ALA A 121 -3.48 16.93 4.48
C ALA A 121 -3.84 17.44 5.88
N LEU A 122 -2.88 17.43 6.81
CA LEU A 122 -3.05 18.02 8.15
C LEU A 122 -3.47 19.50 8.08
N ARG A 123 -2.79 20.30 7.24
CA ARG A 123 -3.14 21.72 7.04
C ARG A 123 -4.53 21.90 6.40
N ALA A 124 -4.88 21.07 5.41
CA ALA A 124 -6.20 21.12 4.78
C ALA A 124 -7.33 20.80 5.78
N TRP A 125 -7.11 19.83 6.67
CA TRP A 125 -8.08 19.50 7.71
C TRP A 125 -8.17 20.58 8.80
N GLN A 126 -7.05 21.21 9.18
CA GLN A 126 -7.06 22.36 10.08
C GLN A 126 -7.87 23.52 9.49
N MET A 127 -7.61 23.90 8.24
CA MET A 127 -8.38 24.96 7.57
C MET A 127 -9.86 24.60 7.40
N ALA A 128 -10.18 23.34 7.10
CA ALA A 128 -11.56 22.89 7.02
C ALA A 128 -12.25 22.88 8.40
N GLY A 129 -11.52 22.58 9.48
CA GLY A 129 -11.98 22.69 10.86
C GLY A 129 -12.28 24.14 11.23
N GLU A 130 -11.33 25.05 10.98
CA GLU A 130 -11.47 26.49 11.20
C GLU A 130 -12.60 27.10 10.37
N ALA A 131 -12.76 26.70 9.10
CA ALA A 131 -13.85 27.16 8.24
C ALA A 131 -15.22 26.64 8.72
N ARG A 132 -15.27 25.46 9.35
CA ARG A 132 -16.49 24.89 9.93
C ARG A 132 -16.83 25.52 11.29
N GLU A 133 -15.82 25.98 12.02
CA GLU A 133 -15.97 26.76 13.27
C GLU A 133 -16.36 28.23 12.99
N GLN A 134 -15.99 28.76 11.82
CA GLN A 134 -16.38 30.10 11.33
C GLN A 134 -17.75 30.13 10.63
N LEU A 135 -18.47 29.01 10.52
CA LEU A 135 -19.88 29.04 10.12
C LEU A 135 -20.65 29.77 11.22
N PRO A 136 -21.23 30.95 10.93
CA PRO A 136 -21.77 31.80 11.97
C PRO A 136 -22.98 31.13 12.62
N MET A 137 -23.02 31.27 13.95
CA MET A 137 -24.24 31.38 14.73
C MET A 137 -25.09 32.53 14.15
N THR A 138 -25.71 32.34 12.99
CA THR A 138 -26.82 33.18 12.55
C THR A 138 -28.05 32.68 13.28
N GLY A 139 -28.18 33.12 14.53
CA GLY A 139 -29.48 33.48 15.09
C GLY A 139 -29.93 34.82 14.54
#